data_AF-A0A2T4LSY0-F1
#
_entry.id   AF-A0A2T4LSY0-F1
#
_cell.length_a   1.000
_cell.length_b   1.000
_cell.length_c   1.000
_cell.angle_alpha   90.00
_cell.angle_beta   90.00
_cell.angle_gamma   90.00
#
_symmetry.space_group_name_H-M   'P 1'
#
loop_
_entity.id
_entity.type
_entity.pdbx_description
1 polymer ?
#
loop_
_entity_poly.entity_id
_entity_poly.type
_entity_poly.pdbx_seq_one_letter_code
_entity_poly.pdbx_strand_id
1 'polypeptide(L)'
;MIKIKTKLFKALKDAIIIILIIFLITTLLDYTNLNINLNQFGNMIGNLGLVNIYENKNLNGLLSLGFILAGLSFIYDMFFKQATTKLEENGRKN
;
A
#
# COMPACT_ATOMS: atom_id res chain seq x y z
N MET A 1 1.86 -25.51 -9.85
CA MET A 1 2.96 -24.77 -9.18
C MET A 1 3.36 -23.47 -9.89
N ILE A 2 3.54 -23.46 -11.22
CA ILE A 2 4.00 -22.27 -11.98
C ILE A 2 3.05 -21.06 -11.88
N LYS A 3 1.73 -21.25 -11.94
CA LYS A 3 0.73 -20.16 -11.86
C LYS A 3 0.73 -19.40 -10.50
N ILE A 4 1.08 -20.07 -9.40
CA ILE A 4 1.16 -19.43 -8.08
C ILE A 4 2.42 -18.58 -7.98
N LYS A 5 3.56 -19.04 -8.51
CA LYS A 5 4.80 -18.25 -8.56
C LYS A 5 4.63 -16.95 -9.33
N THR A 6 4.00 -16.98 -10.51
CA THR A 6 3.79 -15.78 -11.32
C THR A 6 2.81 -14.80 -10.67
N LYS A 7 1.75 -15.31 -10.03
CA LYS A 7 0.80 -14.50 -9.27
C LYS A 7 1.45 -13.82 -8.07
N LEU A 8 2.20 -14.58 -7.28
CA LEU A 8 2.95 -14.08 -6.13
C LEU A 8 3.94 -12.99 -6.55
N PHE A 9 4.70 -13.21 -7.62
CA PHE A 9 5.67 -12.24 -8.12
C PHE A 9 4.99 -10.93 -8.55
N LYS A 10 3.83 -11.02 -9.20
CA LYS A 10 3.05 -9.83 -9.59
C LYS A 10 2.55 -9.07 -8.37
N ALA A 11 1.89 -9.75 -7.43
CA ALA A 11 1.37 -9.12 -6.21
C ALA A 11 2.49 -8.46 -5.39
N LEU A 12 3.64 -9.14 -5.28
CA LEU A 12 4.81 -8.60 -4.58
C LEU A 12 5.37 -7.37 -5.29
N LYS A 13 5.49 -7.40 -6.62
CA LYS A 13 5.94 -6.26 -7.42
C LYS A 13 5.05 -5.04 -7.21
N ASP A 14 3.74 -5.24 -7.27
CA ASP A 14 2.76 -4.15 -7.14
C ASP A 14 2.81 -3.56 -5.70
N ALA A 15 2.92 -4.39 -4.67
CA ALA A 15 3.10 -3.94 -3.29
C ALA A 15 4.42 -3.17 -3.07
N ILE A 16 5.53 -3.64 -3.65
CA ILE A 16 6.83 -2.95 -3.57
C ILE A 16 6.74 -1.57 -4.23
N ILE A 17 6.07 -1.44 -5.38
CA ILE A 17 5.89 -0.16 -6.06
C ILE A 17 5.13 0.83 -5.17
N ILE A 18 4.07 0.39 -4.49
CA ILE A 18 3.33 1.25 -3.54
C ILE A 18 4.24 1.77 -2.43
N ILE A 19 5.04 0.89 -1.82
CA ILE A 19 5.98 1.25 -0.75
C ILE A 19 7.01 2.27 -1.28
N LEU A 20 7.57 2.03 -2.46
CA LEU A 20 8.58 2.90 -3.07
C LEU A 20 8.04 4.30 -3.35
N ILE A 21 6.84 4.40 -3.91
CA ILE A 21 6.18 5.68 -4.20
C ILE A 21 5.93 6.44 -2.91
N ILE A 22 5.35 5.79 -1.89
CA ILE A 22 5.05 6.46 -0.63
C ILE A 22 6.31 6.86 0.10
N PHE A 23 7.35 6.02 0.11
CA PHE A 23 8.64 6.38 0.68
C PHE A 23 9.20 7.63 0.02
N LEU A 24 9.22 7.68 -1.32
CA LEU A 24 9.75 8.82 -2.08
C LEU A 24 8.98 10.11 -1.81
N ILE A 25 7.64 10.03 -1.78
CA ILE A 25 6.77 11.16 -1.44
C ILE A 25 7.05 11.64 -0.02
N THR A 26 7.06 10.75 0.97
CA THR A 26 7.31 11.13 2.36
C THR A 26 8.71 11.76 2.54
N THR A 27 9.74 11.24 1.85
CA THR A 27 11.08 11.85 1.86
C THR A 27 11.08 13.24 1.23
N LEU A 28 10.37 13.45 0.12
CA LEU A 28 10.25 14.76 -0.51
C LEU A 28 9.56 15.78 0.40
N LEU A 29 8.50 15.36 1.11
CA LEU A 29 7.79 16.22 2.06
C LEU A 29 8.68 16.58 3.25
N ASP A 30 9.45 15.63 3.77
CA ASP A 30 10.44 15.87 4.82
C ASP A 30 11.52 16.86 4.35
N TYR A 31 12.10 16.63 3.17
CA TYR A 31 13.16 17.47 2.60
C TYR A 31 12.70 18.92 2.36
N THR A 32 11.46 19.12 1.94
CA THR A 32 10.88 20.45 1.71
C THR A 32 10.32 21.10 2.98
N ASN A 33 10.40 20.39 4.12
CA ASN A 33 9.82 20.79 5.39
C ASN A 33 8.32 21.17 5.26
N LEU A 34 7.62 20.52 4.33
CA LEU A 34 6.21 20.73 4.09
C LEU A 34 5.42 20.01 5.17
N ASN A 35 4.81 20.79 6.05
CA ASN A 35 4.05 20.24 7.15
C ASN A 35 2.67 19.78 6.66
N ILE A 36 2.50 18.47 6.52
CA ILE A 36 1.19 17.86 6.28
C ILE A 36 0.50 17.60 7.61
N ASN A 37 -0.72 18.12 7.73
CA ASN A 37 -1.59 17.82 8.86
C ASN A 37 -2.49 16.65 8.48
N LEU A 38 -2.18 15.48 9.03
CA LEU A 38 -3.07 14.33 8.91
C LEU A 38 -4.28 14.51 9.81
N ASN A 39 -5.43 13.99 9.37
CA ASN A 39 -6.62 13.97 10.21
C ASN A 39 -6.43 13.04 11.43
N GLN A 40 -7.43 13.00 12.32
CA GLN A 40 -7.39 12.19 13.54
C GLN A 40 -7.01 10.72 13.28
N PHE A 41 -7.45 10.14 12.16
CA PHE A 41 -7.09 8.78 11.76
C PHE A 41 -5.62 8.65 11.37
N GLY A 42 -5.08 9.57 10.58
CA GLY A 42 -3.66 9.56 10.24
C GLY A 42 -2.76 9.80 11.45
N ASN A 43 -3.18 10.61 12.42
CA ASN A 43 -2.48 10.77 13.69
C ASN A 43 -2.51 9.50 14.55
N MET A 44 -3.64 8.79 14.58
CA MET A 44 -3.71 7.46 15.23
C MET A 44 -2.75 6.46 14.57
N ILE A 45 -2.65 6.49 13.24
CA ILE A 45 -1.76 5.61 12.48
C ILE A 45 -0.29 5.97 12.67
N GLY A 46 0.04 7.26 12.75
CA GLY A 46 1.39 7.69 13.14
C GLY A 46 1.76 7.24 14.56
N ASN A 47 0.80 7.26 15.49
CA ASN A 47 1.01 6.81 16.86
C ASN A 47 1.05 5.28 17.03
N LEU A 48 0.59 4.50 16.05
CA LEU A 48 0.74 3.03 16.07
C LEU A 48 2.20 2.59 15.99
N GLY A 49 3.12 3.49 15.61
CA GLY A 49 4.57 3.22 15.64
C GLY A 49 5.00 2.10 14.70
N LEU A 50 4.19 1.79 13.68
CA LEU A 50 4.49 0.73 12.71
C LEU A 50 5.80 1.04 11.95
N VAL A 51 6.03 2.31 11.65
CA VAL A 51 7.24 2.81 11.02
C VAL A 51 7.61 4.14 11.65
N ASN A 52 8.87 4.29 12.05
CA ASN A 52 9.35 5.48 12.77
C ASN A 52 10.72 5.89 12.21
N ILE A 53 10.71 6.44 11.01
CA ILE A 53 11.94 6.82 10.27
C ILE A 53 12.16 8.33 10.29
N TYR A 54 11.08 9.11 10.29
CA TYR A 54 11.11 10.57 10.30
C TYR A 54 10.88 11.11 11.71
N GLU A 55 11.36 12.32 12.02
CA GLU A 55 11.04 12.97 13.30
C GLU A 55 9.57 13.41 13.35
N ASN A 56 9.01 13.78 12.21
CA ASN A 56 7.62 14.19 12.10
C ASN A 56 6.68 12.97 12.14
N LYS A 57 5.86 12.89 13.19
CA LYS A 57 4.87 11.81 13.39
C LYS A 57 3.84 11.69 12.28
N ASN A 58 3.50 12.79 11.59
CA ASN A 58 2.57 12.76 10.47
C ASN A 58 3.20 12.09 9.24
N LEU A 59 4.50 12.30 9.02
CA LEU A 59 5.25 11.61 7.96
C LEU A 59 5.35 10.11 8.24
N ASN A 60 5.60 9.74 9.49
CA ASN A 60 5.55 8.34 9.92
C ASN A 60 4.14 7.73 9.76
N GLY A 61 3.09 8.50 10.05
CA GLY A 61 1.70 8.11 9.79
C GLY A 61 1.42 7.87 8.31
N LEU A 62 1.91 8.76 7.43
CA LEU A 62 1.78 8.61 5.97
C LEU A 62 2.55 7.39 5.47
N LEU A 63 3.77 7.17 5.94
CA LEU A 63 4.55 6.00 5.57
C LEU A 63 3.89 4.71 6.07
N SER A 64 3.39 4.70 7.29
CA SER A 64 2.66 3.56 7.88
C SER A 64 1.37 3.25 7.10
N LEU A 65 0.63 4.27 6.65
CA LEU A 65 -0.50 4.11 5.74
C LEU A 65 -0.07 3.42 4.44
N GLY A 66 1.10 3.76 3.91
CA GLY A 66 1.62 3.10 2.71
C GLY A 66 1.91 1.62 2.88
N PHE A 67 2.46 1.22 4.03
CA PHE A 67 2.66 -0.20 4.34
C PHE A 67 1.33 -0.94 4.49
N ILE A 68 0.33 -0.33 5.12
CA ILE A 68 -1.03 -0.91 5.22
C ILE A 68 -1.62 -1.10 3.82
N LEU A 69 -1.54 -0.09 2.95
CA LEU A 69 -2.05 -0.15 1.58
C LEU A 69 -1.32 -1.23 0.75
N ALA A 70 0.00 -1.33 0.89
CA ALA A 70 0.79 -2.36 0.22
C ALA A 70 0.37 -3.77 0.67
N GLY A 71 0.16 -3.97 1.98
CA GLY A 71 -0.35 -5.23 2.52
C GLY A 71 -1.75 -5.57 2.00
N LEU A 72 -2.66 -4.60 1.99
CA LEU A 72 -4.02 -4.78 1.44
C LEU A 72 -3.99 -5.10 -0.06
N SER A 73 -3.17 -4.39 -0.85
CA SER A 73 -2.99 -4.65 -2.27
C SER A 73 -2.48 -6.06 -2.53
N PHE A 74 -1.48 -6.50 -1.76
CA PHE A 74 -0.93 -7.84 -1.86
C PHE A 74 -1.98 -8.92 -1.57
N ILE A 75 -2.75 -8.78 -0.48
CA ILE A 75 -3.82 -9.72 -0.11
C ILE A 75 -4.91 -9.73 -1.19
N TYR A 76 -5.32 -8.56 -1.68
CA TYR A 76 -6.31 -8.45 -2.75
C TYR A 76 -5.88 -9.18 -4.03
N ASP A 77 -4.65 -8.93 -4.48
CA ASP A 77 -4.10 -9.58 -5.67
C ASP A 77 -3.97 -11.09 -5.46
N MET A 78 -3.52 -11.52 -4.28
CA MET A 78 -3.27 -12.93 -3.96
C MET A 78 -4.53 -13.76 -3.76
N PHE A 79 -5.61 -13.19 -3.24
CA PHE A 79 -6.79 -13.97 -2.85
C PHE A 79 -8.03 -13.61 -3.66
N PHE A 80 -8.25 -12.35 -3.97
CA PHE A 80 -9.55 -11.87 -4.46
C PHE A 80 -9.60 -11.64 -5.98
N LYS A 81 -8.49 -11.26 -6.60
CA LYS A 81 -8.42 -10.94 -8.05
C LYS A 81 -8.85 -12.07 -9.00
N GLN A 82 -8.82 -13.33 -8.55
CA GLN A 82 -9.27 -14.48 -9.35
C GLN A 82 -10.81 -14.63 -9.39
N ALA A 83 -11.51 -14.10 -8.39
CA ALA A 83 -12.96 -14.21 -8.32
C ALA A 83 -13.65 -13.23 -9.30
N THR A 84 -13.10 -12.03 -9.44
CA THR A 84 -13.61 -10.99 -10.34
C THR A 84 -13.47 -11.36 -11.82
N THR A 85 -12.33 -11.93 -12.24
CA THR A 85 -12.12 -12.28 -13.65
C THR A 85 -13.08 -13.36 -14.15
N LYS A 86 -13.46 -14.31 -13.27
CA LYS A 86 -14.41 -15.38 -13.62
C LYS A 86 -15.85 -14.89 -13.72
N LEU A 87 -16.23 -13.88 -12.93
CA LEU A 87 -17.56 -13.27 -12.98
C LEU A 87 -17.73 -12.42 -14.25
N GLU A 88 -16.70 -11.67 -14.65
CA GLU A 88 -16.70 -10.91 -15.90
C GLU A 88 -16.77 -11.82 -17.14
N GLU A 89 -16.07 -12.95 -17.15
CA GLU A 89 -16.14 -13.92 -18.26
C GLU A 89 -17.51 -14.58 -18.38
N ASN A 90 -18.21 -14.85 -17.27
CA ASN A 90 -19.53 -15.47 -17.30
C ASN A 90 -20.64 -14.47 -17.65
N GLY A 91 -20.54 -13.22 -17.18
CA GLY A 91 -21.50 -12.16 -17.53
C GLY A 91 -21.42 -11.71 -19.00
N ARG A 92 -20.27 -11.92 -19.66
CA ARG A 92 -20.06 -11.57 -21.08
C ARG A 92 -20.46 -12.69 -22.05
N LYS A 93 -20.77 -13.89 -21.56
CA LYS A 93 -21.24 -15.05 -22.34
C LYS A 93 -22.76 -15.22 -22.34
N ASN A 94 -23.49 -14.40 -21.59
CA ASN A 94 -24.95 -14.36 -21.56
C ASN A 94 -25.49 -13.18 -22.36
#